data_AF-A0A7C5WSI9-F1
#
_entry.id   AF-A0A7C5WSI9-F1
#
_cell.length_a   1.000
_cell.length_b   1.000
_cell.length_c   1.000
_cell.angle_alpha   90.00
_cell.angle_beta   90.00
_cell.angle_gamma   90.00
#
_symmetry.space_group_name_H-M   'P 1'
#
loop_
_entity.id
_entity.type
_entity.pdbx_description
1 polymer ?
#
loop_
_entity_poly.entity_id
_entity_poly.type
_entity_poly.pdbx_seq_one_letter_code
_entity_poly.pdbx_strand_id
1 'polypeptide(L)'
;MVYIVEIDNVRYYACGVCGLLYELEDLALKCEDFCKNHPGMCSVELAKKSIGYIDLSSEHQKVFFKIDPLRKCARRVFTICKTSVNIYRAC
;
A
#
# COMPACT_ATOMS: atom_id res chain seq x y z
N MET A 1 6.08 13.96 2.04
CA MET A 1 6.74 13.01 2.96
C MET A 1 6.17 11.63 2.72
N VAL A 2 6.86 10.56 3.09
CA VAL A 2 6.29 9.20 3.09
C VAL A 2 5.81 8.85 4.49
N TYR A 3 4.70 8.11 4.58
CA TYR A 3 4.19 7.59 5.84
C TYR A 3 4.66 6.16 6.05
N ILE A 4 5.02 5.82 7.29
CA ILE A 4 5.33 4.45 7.70
C ILE A 4 4.04 3.85 8.26
N VAL A 5 3.64 2.71 7.72
CA VAL A 5 2.45 1.96 8.14
C VAL A 5 2.93 0.62 8.68
N GLU A 6 2.84 0.43 10.00
CA GLU A 6 3.26 -0.80 10.66
C GLU A 6 2.04 -1.67 10.97
N ILE A 7 2.03 -2.90 10.43
CA ILE A 7 0.92 -3.86 10.57
C ILE A 7 1.53 -5.22 10.88
N ASP A 8 1.20 -5.78 12.04
CA ASP A 8 1.70 -7.09 12.50
C ASP A 8 3.24 -7.22 12.45
N ASN A 9 3.95 -6.18 12.94
CA ASN A 9 5.42 -6.02 12.87
C ASN A 9 6.01 -5.98 11.45
N VAL A 10 5.18 -5.86 10.41
CA VAL A 10 5.63 -5.62 9.04
C VAL A 10 5.49 -4.14 8.73
N ARG A 11 6.56 -3.53 8.22
CA ARG A 11 6.55 -2.13 7.78
C ARG A 11 6.21 -2.01 6.31
N TYR A 12 5.28 -1.11 6.04
CA TYR A 12 4.89 -0.66 4.72
C TYR A 12 5.08 0.86 4.63
N TYR A 13 5.11 1.36 3.40
CA TYR A 13 5.42 2.75 3.11
C TYR A 13 4.34 3.32 2.19
N ALA A 14 3.69 4.40 2.62
CA ALA A 14 2.66 5.05 1.84
C ALA A 14 3.13 6.40 1.31
N CYS A 15 2.76 6.70 0.06
CA CYS A 15 2.93 8.04 -0.49
C CYS A 15 2.09 9.05 0.30
N GLY A 16 2.71 10.13 0.79
CA GLY A 16 1.98 11.13 1.56
C GLY A 16 1.09 12.08 0.75
N VAL A 17 1.10 11.96 -0.58
CA VAL A 17 0.23 12.75 -1.47
C VAL A 17 -0.99 11.95 -1.90
N CYS A 18 -0.78 10.73 -2.43
CA CYS A 18 -1.86 9.92 -3.02
C CYS A 18 -2.27 8.73 -2.16
N GLY A 19 -1.57 8.45 -1.07
CA GLY A 19 -1.91 7.36 -0.14
C GLY A 19 -1.60 5.95 -0.66
N LEU A 20 -1.04 5.77 -1.86
CA LEU A 20 -0.67 4.44 -2.36
C LEU A 20 0.35 3.76 -1.44
N LEU A 21 0.10 2.48 -1.13
CA LEU A 21 0.87 1.67 -0.19
C LEU A 21 1.85 0.73 -0.91
N TYR A 22 3.08 0.68 -0.41
CA TYR A 22 4.19 -0.06 -0.97
C TYR A 22 4.95 -0.84 0.11
N GLU A 23 5.71 -1.82 -0.33
CA GLU A 23 6.49 -2.71 0.53
C GLU A 23 7.95 -2.27 0.66
N LEU A 24 8.39 -1.44 -0.29
CA LEU A 24 9.72 -0.85 -0.34
C LEU A 24 9.58 0.65 -0.21
N GLU A 25 10.39 1.25 0.66
CA GLU A 25 10.44 2.69 0.90
C GLU A 25 10.75 3.46 -0.40
N ASP A 26 11.72 2.99 -1.18
CA ASP A 26 12.11 3.57 -2.47
C ASP A 26 10.93 3.73 -3.45
N LEU A 27 9.97 2.80 -3.45
CA LEU A 27 8.80 2.90 -4.32
C LEU A 27 7.83 3.98 -3.84
N ALA A 28 7.66 4.10 -2.52
CA ALA A 28 6.84 5.15 -1.93
C ALA A 28 7.48 6.53 -2.16
N LEU A 29 8.81 6.66 -2.00
CA LEU A 29 9.56 7.88 -2.29
C LEU A 29 9.44 8.28 -3.77
N LYS A 30 9.65 7.35 -4.70
CA LYS A 30 9.46 7.61 -6.13
C LYS A 30 8.03 8.03 -6.47
N CYS A 31 7.03 7.44 -5.82
CA CYS A 31 5.65 7.83 -6.01
C CYS A 31 5.39 9.24 -5.47
N GLU A 32 5.97 9.57 -4.33
CA GLU A 32 5.84 10.88 -3.68
C GLU A 32 6.50 11.99 -4.50
N ASP A 33 7.72 11.76 -4.98
CA ASP A 33 8.43 12.67 -5.87
C ASP A 33 7.66 12.87 -7.19
N PHE A 34 7.13 11.79 -7.77
CA PHE A 34 6.31 11.92 -8.98
C PHE A 34 5.05 12.76 -8.73
N CYS A 35 4.32 12.50 -7.64
CA CYS A 35 3.11 13.24 -7.31
C CYS A 35 3.38 14.72 -7.02
N LYS A 36 4.52 15.07 -6.41
CA LYS A 36 4.93 16.46 -6.19
C LYS A 36 5.28 17.19 -7.49
N ASN A 37 5.99 16.51 -8.39
CA ASN A 37 6.42 17.11 -9.66
C ASN A 37 5.29 17.15 -10.69
N HIS A 38 4.27 16.30 -10.55
CA HIS A 38 3.13 16.19 -11.46
C HIS A 38 1.81 16.19 -10.69
N PRO A 39 1.38 17.35 -10.14
CA PRO A 39 0.16 17.44 -9.36
C PRO A 39 -1.07 17.02 -10.16
N GLY A 40 -1.92 16.18 -9.57
CA GLY A 40 -3.11 15.62 -10.22
C GLY A 40 -2.85 14.45 -11.18
N MET A 41 -1.59 14.05 -11.37
CA MET A 41 -1.23 12.91 -12.21
C MET A 41 -0.72 11.74 -11.37
N CYS A 42 -0.84 10.53 -11.92
CA CYS A 42 -0.35 9.31 -11.29
C CYS A 42 0.48 8.49 -12.29
N SER A 43 1.66 8.06 -11.86
CA SER A 43 2.48 7.14 -12.65
C SER A 43 1.84 5.75 -12.63
N VAL A 44 1.38 5.28 -13.79
CA VAL A 44 0.74 3.97 -13.94
C VAL A 44 1.68 2.84 -13.54
N GLU A 45 2.98 2.98 -13.79
CA GLU A 45 3.99 1.98 -13.44
C GLU A 45 4.15 1.84 -11.93
N LEU A 46 4.18 2.96 -11.21
CA LEU A 46 4.23 2.97 -9.75
C LEU A 46 2.89 2.52 -9.16
N ALA A 47 1.77 2.91 -9.75
CA ALA A 47 0.45 2.49 -9.30
C ALA A 47 0.25 0.97 -9.38
N LYS A 48 0.76 0.31 -10.44
CA LYS A 48 0.71 -1.15 -10.59
C LYS A 48 1.50 -1.90 -9.51
N LYS A 49 2.56 -1.30 -8.98
CA LYS A 49 3.40 -1.89 -7.93
C LYS A 49 2.84 -1.70 -6.52
N SER A 50 1.80 -0.88 -6.35
CA SER A 50 1.17 -0.70 -5.04
C SER A 50 0.39 -1.94 -4.63
N ILE A 51 0.48 -2.29 -3.36
CA ILE A 51 -0.24 -3.41 -2.73
C ILE A 51 -1.56 -2.98 -2.10
N GLY A 52 -1.85 -1.69 -2.11
CA GLY A 52 -2.96 -1.11 -1.39
C GLY A 52 -2.94 0.41 -1.41
N TYR A 53 -3.76 1.02 -0.57
CA TYR A 53 -3.76 2.45 -0.29
C TYR A 53 -4.27 2.74 1.12
N ILE A 54 -3.88 3.90 1.65
CA ILE A 54 -4.44 4.49 2.86
C ILE A 54 -5.34 5.66 2.48
N ASP A 55 -6.43 5.81 3.20
CA ASP A 55 -7.28 7.00 3.09
C ASP A 55 -6.68 8.12 3.95
N LEU A 56 -6.20 9.17 3.28
CA LEU A 56 -5.61 10.35 3.92
C LEU A 56 -6.64 11.39 4.36
N SER A 57 -7.92 11.22 4.00
CA SER A 57 -8.97 12.22 4.22
C SER A 57 -9.73 12.08 5.56
N SER A 58 -9.54 10.95 6.25
CA SER A 58 -10.31 10.58 7.45
C SER A 58 -9.43 10.60 8.71
N GLU A 59 -9.98 11.06 9.84
CA GLU A 59 -9.33 10.99 11.16
C GLU A 59 -8.98 9.55 11.55
N HIS A 60 -9.79 8.59 11.12
CA HIS A 60 -9.46 7.17 11.21
C HIS A 60 -8.87 6.71 9.88
N GLN A 61 -7.58 6.42 9.88
CA GLN A 61 -6.85 5.95 8.71
C GLN A 61 -7.21 4.49 8.43
N LYS A 62 -8.02 4.28 7.38
CA LYS A 62 -8.33 2.94 6.87
C LYS A 62 -7.24 2.53 5.89
N VAL A 63 -6.78 1.28 6.01
CA VAL A 63 -5.82 0.67 5.10
C VAL A 63 -6.56 -0.34 4.22
N PHE A 64 -6.45 -0.17 2.91
CA PHE A 64 -7.07 -1.04 1.91
C PHE A 64 -5.99 -1.81 1.18
N PHE A 65 -6.16 -3.13 1.05
CA PHE A 65 -5.23 -3.99 0.32
C PHE A 65 -5.85 -4.48 -0.99
N LYS A 66 -5.02 -4.60 -2.02
CA LYS A 66 -5.40 -5.24 -3.28
C LYS A 66 -5.29 -6.75 -3.12
N ILE A 67 -6.34 -7.47 -3.55
CA ILE A 67 -6.36 -8.93 -3.58
C ILE A 67 -6.06 -9.37 -5.03
N ASP A 68 -4.94 -10.07 -5.24
CA ASP A 68 -4.61 -10.70 -6.52
C ASP A 68 -4.96 -12.20 -6.46
N PRO A 69 -5.98 -12.67 -7.21
CA PRO A 69 -6.44 -14.05 -7.13
C PRO A 69 -5.51 -15.08 -7.80
N LEU A 70 -4.46 -14.67 -8.54
CA LEU A 70 -3.69 -15.56 -9.42
C LEU A 70 -2.30 -15.97 -8.88
N ARG A 71 -1.82 -15.40 -7.77
CA ARG A 71 -0.45 -15.66 -7.30
C ARG A 71 -0.40 -16.88 -6.34
N LYS A 72 0.13 -18.00 -6.86
CA LYS A 72 0.20 -19.34 -6.23
C LYS A 72 1.16 -19.49 -5.05
N CYS A 73 1.95 -18.46 -4.70
CA CYS A 73 2.81 -18.46 -3.51
C CYS A 73 2.46 -17.24 -2.65
N ALA A 74 1.90 -17.51 -1.49
CA ALA A 74 1.18 -16.57 -0.66
C ALA A 74 1.74 -16.59 0.76
N ARG A 75 2.52 -15.57 1.14
CA ARG A 75 2.92 -15.36 2.54
C ARG A 75 1.75 -14.67 3.24
N ARG A 76 1.25 -15.26 4.33
CA ARG A 76 0.13 -14.71 5.11
C ARG A 76 0.57 -13.38 5.71
N VAL A 77 -0.10 -12.28 5.34
CA VAL A 77 0.24 -10.92 5.81
C VAL A 77 -0.49 -10.59 7.10
N PHE A 78 -1.72 -11.09 7.26
CA PHE A 78 -2.48 -11.01 8.50
C PHE A 78 -3.61 -12.05 8.53
N THR A 79 -4.17 -12.27 9.72
CA THR A 79 -5.46 -12.93 9.93
C THR A 79 -6.37 -11.96 10.70
N ILE A 80 -7.51 -11.55 10.12
CA ILE A 80 -8.50 -10.77 10.87
C ILE A 80 -9.31 -11.76 11.70
N CYS A 81 -9.09 -11.79 13.01
CA CYS A 81 -9.94 -12.56 13.91
C CYS A 81 -11.38 -12.02 13.83
N LYS A 82 -12.34 -12.92 13.52
CA LYS A 82 -13.79 -12.71 13.31
C LYS A 82 -14.26 -12.34 11.89
N THR A 83 -13.40 -12.39 10.87
CA THR A 83 -13.86 -12.41 9.46
C THR A 83 -13.17 -13.51 8.67
N SER A 84 -13.83 -14.03 7.63
CA SER A 84 -13.35 -15.16 6.80
C SER A 84 -12.33 -14.75 5.73
N VAL A 85 -11.69 -13.59 5.87
CA VAL A 85 -10.83 -13.01 4.83
C VAL A 85 -9.37 -13.03 5.29
N ASN A 86 -8.55 -13.82 4.61
CA ASN A 86 -7.09 -13.79 4.75
C ASN A 86 -6.51 -12.99 3.57
N ILE A 87 -5.62 -12.03 3.85
CA ILE A 87 -4.90 -11.30 2.81
C ILE A 87 -3.49 -11.86 2.69
N TYR A 88 -3.16 -12.21 1.46
CA TYR A 88 -1.91 -12.83 1.08
C TYR A 88 -1.08 -11.85 0.27
N ARG A 89 0.22 -11.75 0.59
CA ARG A 89 1.19 -11.06 -0.26
C ARG A 89 1.79 -12.08 -1.20
N ALA A 90 1.97 -11.64 -2.42
CA ALA A 90 2.68 -12.36 -3.44
C ALA A 90 4.20 -12.30 -3.25
N CYS A 91 4.86 -13.44 -3.48
CA CYS A 91 6.31 -13.54 -3.58
C CYS A 91 6.90 -12.71 -4.73
#